data_AF-B0N8L8-F1
#
_entry.id   AF-B0N8L8-F1
#
_cell.length_a   1.000
_cell.length_b   1.000
_cell.length_c   1.000
_cell.angle_alpha   90.00
_cell.angle_beta   90.00
_cell.angle_gamma   90.00
#
_symmetry.space_group_name_H-M   'P 1'
#
loop_
_entity.id
_entity.type
_entity.pdbx_description
1 polymer ?
#
loop_
_entity_poly.entity_id
_entity_poly.type
_entity_poly.pdbx_seq_one_letter_code
_entity_poly.pdbx_strand_id
1 'polypeptide(L)'
;MIRQAIEKVVELANAKENAQLEQAEIKGMLHTKFGGSLRRVTTPGIESIDTRSLSGLVEIIKSYIDVEAKNLNIQLPLIIQADGNEIKVLSSVDDTYERQILIHCKPIVPRLILNEWISPEEMIINLNTCYVPTDNTDKLISTVSNLYNSKTVKQVDNGIGVNLVVESDAFAGGAGKVTINPIVTLTPVATYPELIQVERKFNLRVDQHGRVALFVADRGYFEKEVQKLIKQYLTAELPKELIGKDVVLAF
;
A
#
# COMPACT_ATOMS: atom_id res chain seq x y z
N MET A 1 22.71 59.63 -26.78
CA MET A 1 22.09 58.56 -27.60
C MET A 1 23.06 57.44 -27.96
N ILE A 2 24.27 57.72 -28.48
CA ILE A 2 25.23 56.67 -28.89
C ILE A 2 25.70 55.77 -27.72
N ARG A 3 26.00 56.36 -26.55
CA ARG A 3 26.45 55.59 -25.37
C ARG A 3 25.42 54.56 -24.87
N GLN A 4 24.15 54.95 -24.80
CA GLN A 4 23.05 54.04 -24.44
C GLN A 4 22.83 52.94 -25.48
N ALA A 5 23.05 53.23 -26.76
CA ALA A 5 22.96 52.22 -27.81
C ALA A 5 24.11 51.19 -27.70
N ILE A 6 25.33 51.64 -27.38
CA ILE A 6 26.49 50.76 -27.16
C ILE A 6 26.29 49.86 -25.92
N GLU A 7 25.84 50.43 -24.80
CA GLU A 7 25.55 49.65 -23.58
C GLU A 7 24.50 48.56 -23.83
N LYS A 8 23.44 48.88 -24.58
CA LYS A 8 22.37 47.93 -24.90
C LYS A 8 22.82 46.83 -25.88
N VAL A 9 23.75 47.14 -26.79
CA VAL A 9 24.38 46.15 -27.68
C VAL A 9 25.29 45.21 -26.89
N VAL A 10 26.04 45.71 -25.89
CA VAL A 10 26.88 44.90 -25.01
C VAL A 10 26.02 43.98 -24.12
N GLU A 11 24.92 44.48 -23.56
CA GLU A 11 23.98 43.63 -22.81
C GLU A 11 23.38 42.51 -23.68
N LEU A 12 22.97 42.82 -24.91
CA LEU A 12 22.41 41.82 -25.83
C LEU A 12 23.46 40.80 -26.29
N ALA A 13 24.71 41.23 -26.47
CA ALA A 13 25.83 40.33 -26.77
C ALA A 13 26.10 39.38 -25.59
N ASN A 14 26.20 39.91 -24.37
CA ASN A 14 26.39 39.12 -23.16
C ASN A 14 25.19 38.17 -22.89
N ALA A 15 23.96 38.60 -23.19
CA ALA A 15 22.78 37.75 -23.07
C ALA A 15 22.79 36.59 -24.08
N LYS A 16 23.28 36.83 -25.31
CA LYS A 16 23.48 35.79 -26.32
C LYS A 16 24.60 34.81 -25.95
N GLU A 17 25.69 35.32 -25.39
CA GLU A 17 26.85 34.52 -24.97
C GLU A 17 26.48 33.63 -23.77
N ASN A 18 25.72 34.17 -22.80
CA ASN A 18 25.15 33.40 -21.70
C ASN A 18 24.11 32.38 -22.17
N ALA A 19 23.43 32.59 -23.31
CA ALA A 19 22.44 31.64 -23.85
C ALA A 19 23.04 30.48 -24.66
N GLN A 20 24.36 30.31 -24.66
CA GLN A 20 25.00 29.15 -25.26
C GLN A 20 24.99 27.98 -24.28
N LEU A 21 24.73 26.77 -24.79
CA LEU A 21 24.77 25.56 -24.00
C LEU A 21 26.25 25.15 -23.82
N GLU A 22 26.78 25.37 -22.62
CA GLU A 22 28.12 24.93 -22.25
C GLU A 22 28.02 23.60 -21.50
N GLN A 23 28.90 22.65 -21.82
CA GLN A 23 29.03 21.39 -21.08
C GLN A 23 30.31 21.44 -20.24
N ALA A 24 30.20 21.14 -18.96
CA ALA A 24 31.32 21.08 -18.04
C ALA A 24 31.24 19.81 -17.19
N GLU A 25 32.37 19.14 -17.01
CA GLU A 25 32.49 18.00 -16.11
C GLU A 25 32.94 18.47 -14.73
N ILE A 26 32.13 18.21 -13.71
CA ILE A 26 32.40 18.62 -12.33
C ILE A 26 32.26 17.39 -11.45
N LYS A 27 33.34 17.00 -10.77
CA LYS A 27 33.41 15.78 -9.93
C LYS A 27 33.00 14.49 -10.68
N GLY A 28 33.37 14.37 -11.96
CA GLY A 28 33.04 13.20 -12.78
C GLY A 28 31.61 13.15 -13.32
N MET A 29 30.83 14.22 -13.13
CA MET A 29 29.45 14.31 -13.61
C MET A 29 29.32 15.42 -14.66
N LEU A 30 28.60 15.12 -15.74
CA LEU A 30 28.30 16.07 -16.80
C LEU A 30 27.27 17.10 -16.32
N HIS A 31 27.61 18.38 -16.46
CA HIS A 31 26.71 19.49 -16.20
C HIS A 31 26.51 20.28 -17.49
N THR A 32 25.29 20.76 -17.71
CA THR A 32 24.97 21.73 -18.75
C THR A 32 24.72 23.07 -18.10
N LYS A 33 25.38 24.10 -18.61
CA LYS A 33 25.11 25.49 -18.26
C LYS A 33 24.37 26.12 -19.43
N PHE A 34 23.22 26.70 -19.11
CA PHE A 34 22.43 27.50 -20.04
C PHE A 34 21.99 28.76 -19.29
N GLY A 35 22.50 29.92 -19.71
CA GLY A 35 22.42 31.15 -18.93
C GLY A 35 23.29 31.11 -17.68
N GLY A 36 22.78 31.68 -16.60
CA GLY A 36 23.34 31.57 -15.25
C GLY A 36 22.95 30.30 -14.49
N SER A 37 22.21 29.37 -15.15
CA SER A 37 21.76 28.12 -14.53
C SER A 37 22.66 26.96 -14.92
N LEU A 38 23.28 26.35 -13.92
CA LEU A 38 24.01 25.08 -14.06
C LEU A 38 23.08 23.94 -13.66
N ARG A 39 22.87 22.96 -14.55
CA ARG A 39 22.07 21.77 -14.29
C ARG A 39 22.91 20.52 -14.50
N ARG A 40 22.80 19.58 -13.58
CA ARG A 40 23.37 18.25 -13.75
C ARG A 40 22.60 17.51 -14.85
N VAL A 41 23.31 16.86 -15.76
CA VAL A 41 22.70 15.92 -16.70
C VAL A 41 22.46 14.62 -15.93
N THR A 42 21.20 14.26 -15.78
CA THR A 42 20.77 13.04 -15.08
C THR A 42 20.28 11.99 -16.08
N THR A 43 20.27 10.73 -15.66
CA THR A 43 19.65 9.67 -16.45
C THR A 43 18.16 9.99 -16.62
N PRO A 44 17.61 9.90 -17.85
CA PRO A 44 16.17 10.07 -18.05
C PRO A 44 15.41 9.07 -17.19
N GLY A 45 14.35 9.53 -16.52
CA GLY A 45 13.46 8.65 -15.78
C GLY A 45 12.72 7.70 -16.72
N ILE A 46 12.63 6.44 -16.33
CA ILE A 46 11.81 5.44 -17.01
C ILE A 46 10.44 5.39 -16.34
N GLU A 47 9.39 5.14 -17.11
CA GLU A 47 8.05 4.92 -16.58
C GLU A 47 7.97 3.57 -15.88
N SER A 48 7.44 3.56 -14.65
CA SER A 48 7.30 2.33 -13.87
C SER A 48 6.17 1.46 -14.39
N ILE A 49 6.38 0.14 -14.40
CA ILE A 49 5.33 -0.82 -14.73
C ILE A 49 4.48 -1.10 -13.49
N ASP A 50 3.16 -0.98 -13.63
CA ASP A 50 2.21 -1.34 -12.58
C ASP A 50 1.75 -2.80 -12.73
N THR A 51 1.85 -3.57 -11.65
CA THR A 51 1.28 -4.93 -11.57
C THR A 51 0.45 -5.11 -10.29
N ARG A 52 -0.47 -6.08 -10.32
CA ARG A 52 -1.46 -6.30 -9.26
C ARG A 52 -1.35 -7.67 -8.60
N SER A 53 -0.43 -8.51 -9.05
CA SER A 53 -0.23 -9.88 -8.60
C SER A 53 1.25 -10.15 -8.32
N LEU A 54 1.53 -11.03 -7.36
CA LEU A 54 2.92 -11.41 -7.06
C LEU A 54 3.51 -12.29 -8.16
N SER A 55 2.67 -13.13 -8.76
CA SER A 55 3.01 -13.94 -9.93
C SER A 55 3.52 -13.08 -11.10
N GLY A 56 2.76 -12.03 -11.44
CA GLY A 56 3.13 -11.09 -12.51
C GLY A 56 4.38 -10.27 -12.15
N LEU A 57 4.52 -9.88 -10.88
CA LEU A 57 5.74 -9.23 -10.40
C LEU A 57 6.98 -10.10 -10.62
N VAL A 58 6.91 -11.39 -10.26
CA VAL A 58 8.01 -12.35 -10.44
C VAL A 58 8.36 -12.52 -11.92
N GLU A 59 7.36 -12.64 -12.79
CA GLU A 59 7.57 -12.80 -14.23
C GLU A 59 8.27 -11.58 -14.85
N ILE A 60 7.83 -10.37 -14.48
CA ILE A 60 8.46 -9.13 -14.96
C ILE A 60 9.89 -9.03 -14.44
N ILE A 61 10.16 -9.34 -13.17
CA ILE A 61 11.52 -9.34 -12.60
C ILE A 61 12.45 -10.29 -13.37
N LYS A 62 11.98 -11.52 -13.63
CA LYS A 62 12.76 -12.53 -14.37
C LYS A 62 13.05 -12.05 -15.80
N SER A 63 12.02 -11.59 -16.50
CA SER A 63 12.16 -11.02 -17.85
C SER A 63 13.15 -9.85 -17.89
N TYR A 64 13.05 -8.96 -16.89
CA TYR A 64 13.92 -7.79 -16.77
C TYR A 64 15.39 -8.18 -16.61
N ILE A 65 15.70 -9.12 -15.72
CA ILE A 65 17.07 -9.60 -15.49
C ILE A 65 17.60 -10.32 -16.73
N ASP A 66 16.77 -11.12 -17.39
CA ASP A 66 17.21 -11.93 -18.53
C ASP A 66 17.39 -11.16 -19.83
N VAL A 67 16.55 -10.14 -20.07
CA VAL A 67 16.51 -9.39 -21.32
C VAL A 67 17.07 -7.99 -21.14
N GLU A 68 16.51 -7.21 -20.21
CA GLU A 68 16.81 -5.77 -20.12
C GLU A 68 18.16 -5.51 -19.46
N ALA A 69 18.47 -6.15 -18.33
CA ALA A 69 19.75 -5.94 -17.65
C ALA A 69 20.94 -6.28 -18.56
N LYS A 70 20.82 -7.32 -19.38
CA LYS A 70 21.88 -7.76 -20.31
C LYS A 70 21.99 -6.86 -21.55
N ASN A 71 20.87 -6.37 -22.10
CA ASN A 71 20.86 -5.62 -23.36
C ASN A 71 20.91 -4.09 -23.21
N LEU A 72 20.37 -3.56 -22.10
CA LEU A 72 20.23 -2.12 -21.85
C LEU A 72 21.25 -1.59 -20.83
N ASN A 73 22.22 -2.42 -20.42
CA ASN A 73 23.30 -2.07 -19.49
C ASN A 73 22.79 -1.50 -18.16
N ILE A 74 21.68 -2.04 -17.66
CA ILE A 74 21.07 -1.59 -16.41
C ILE A 74 21.79 -2.26 -15.23
N GLN A 75 22.14 -1.47 -14.22
CA GLN A 75 22.91 -1.96 -13.09
C GLN A 75 22.06 -2.80 -12.13
N LEU A 76 22.51 -4.04 -11.91
CA LEU A 76 22.07 -4.91 -10.82
C LEU A 76 22.81 -4.55 -9.51
N PRO A 77 22.27 -4.88 -8.32
CA PRO A 77 21.03 -5.63 -8.08
C PRO A 77 19.76 -4.78 -8.22
N LEU A 78 18.66 -5.46 -8.53
CA LEU A 78 17.31 -4.93 -8.28
C LEU A 78 17.03 -4.95 -6.78
N ILE A 79 16.51 -3.86 -6.24
CA ILE A 79 16.19 -3.71 -4.82
C ILE A 79 14.67 -3.76 -4.67
N ILE A 80 14.15 -4.82 -4.05
CA ILE A 80 12.72 -4.98 -3.78
C ILE A 80 12.44 -4.49 -2.37
N GLN A 81 11.62 -3.45 -2.26
CA GLN A 81 11.10 -2.93 -1.01
C GLN A 81 9.62 -3.24 -0.91
N ALA A 82 9.12 -3.55 0.30
CA ALA A 82 7.69 -3.64 0.55
C ALA A 82 7.33 -2.80 1.78
N ASP A 83 6.27 -2.02 1.65
CA ASP A 83 5.63 -1.30 2.75
C ASP A 83 4.18 -1.79 2.87
N GLY A 84 3.93 -2.68 3.84
CA GLY A 84 2.69 -3.45 3.91
C GLY A 84 2.43 -4.22 2.62
N ASN A 85 1.38 -3.82 1.88
CA ASN A 85 0.99 -4.41 0.60
C ASN A 85 1.62 -3.74 -0.62
N GLU A 86 2.33 -2.63 -0.46
CA GLU A 86 2.90 -1.88 -1.58
C GLU A 86 4.34 -2.31 -1.81
N ILE A 87 4.61 -2.92 -2.96
CA ILE A 87 5.94 -3.38 -3.35
C ILE A 87 6.50 -2.45 -4.42
N LYS A 88 7.76 -2.05 -4.25
CA LYS A 88 8.52 -1.26 -5.21
C LYS A 88 9.79 -2.01 -5.57
N VAL A 89 10.03 -2.16 -6.87
CA VAL A 89 11.30 -2.67 -7.40
C VAL A 89 12.09 -1.50 -7.93
N LEU A 90 13.25 -1.28 -7.32
CA LEU A 90 14.16 -0.21 -7.65
C LEU A 90 15.36 -0.74 -8.43
N SER A 91 15.91 0.08 -9.32
CA SER A 91 17.21 -0.16 -9.90
C SER A 91 18.33 -0.03 -8.86
N SER A 92 19.53 -0.50 -9.20
CA SER A 92 20.75 -0.05 -8.52
C SER A 92 20.98 1.45 -8.78
N VAL A 93 21.97 2.00 -8.07
CA VAL A 93 22.39 3.39 -8.26
C VAL A 93 22.99 3.54 -9.65
N ASP A 94 22.49 4.50 -10.42
CA ASP A 94 23.05 4.79 -11.74
C ASP A 94 24.30 5.69 -11.67
N ASP A 95 24.89 5.99 -12.83
CA ASP A 95 26.08 6.85 -12.94
C ASP A 95 25.82 8.30 -12.49
N THR A 96 24.55 8.66 -12.25
CA THR A 96 24.10 9.97 -11.77
C THR A 96 23.68 9.95 -10.30
N TYR A 97 23.97 8.85 -9.59
CA TYR A 97 23.64 8.62 -8.19
C TYR A 97 22.14 8.58 -7.86
N GLU A 98 21.31 8.28 -8.86
CA GLU A 98 19.85 8.16 -8.71
C GLU A 98 19.41 6.69 -8.78
N ARG A 99 18.26 6.39 -8.17
CA ARG A 99 17.59 5.09 -8.31
C ARG A 99 16.26 5.31 -9.00
N GLN A 100 15.91 4.41 -9.90
CA GLN A 100 14.64 4.46 -10.60
C GLN A 100 13.68 3.43 -10.01
N ILE A 101 12.40 3.77 -9.94
CA ILE A 101 11.32 2.81 -9.64
C ILE A 101 10.96 2.15 -10.96
N LEU A 102 11.26 0.87 -11.09
CA LEU A 102 11.06 0.10 -12.31
C LEU A 102 9.68 -0.56 -12.31
N ILE A 103 9.27 -1.09 -11.15
CA ILE A 103 8.01 -1.81 -11.00
C ILE A 103 7.33 -1.36 -9.73
N HIS A 104 6.04 -1.05 -9.83
CA HIS A 104 5.14 -0.86 -8.70
C HIS A 104 4.15 -2.00 -8.66
N CYS A 105 4.01 -2.64 -7.50
CA CYS A 105 3.06 -3.72 -7.32
C CYS A 105 2.17 -3.44 -6.11
N LYS A 106 0.85 -3.47 -6.35
CA LYS A 106 -0.16 -3.26 -5.31
C LYS A 106 -1.39 -4.12 -5.59
N PRO A 107 -1.88 -4.91 -4.63
CA PRO A 107 -3.00 -5.81 -4.88
C PRO A 107 -4.29 -5.01 -5.08
N ILE A 108 -5.21 -5.57 -5.88
CA ILE A 108 -6.59 -5.11 -5.94
C ILE A 108 -7.36 -5.81 -4.83
N VAL A 109 -7.82 -5.04 -3.85
CA VAL A 109 -8.56 -5.54 -2.69
C VAL A 109 -9.86 -4.76 -2.52
N PRO A 110 -10.92 -5.39 -2.00
CA PRO A 110 -12.16 -4.69 -1.68
C PRO A 110 -11.92 -3.59 -0.65
N ARG A 111 -12.76 -2.55 -0.68
CA ARG A 111 -12.69 -1.45 0.28
C ARG A 111 -13.31 -1.90 1.60
N LEU A 112 -12.47 -2.17 2.59
CA LEU A 112 -12.88 -2.47 3.96
C LEU A 112 -13.46 -1.22 4.63
N ILE A 113 -14.67 -1.32 5.17
CA ILE A 113 -15.23 -0.30 6.05
C ILE A 113 -14.78 -0.59 7.48
N LEU A 114 -13.92 0.28 8.03
CA LEU A 114 -13.27 0.15 9.34
C LEU A 114 -13.20 1.49 10.07
N ASN A 115 -13.29 1.46 11.39
CA ASN A 115 -13.22 2.64 12.27
C ASN A 115 -14.28 3.71 11.99
N GLU A 116 -15.36 3.34 11.32
CA GLU A 116 -16.48 4.21 10.96
C GLU A 116 -17.78 3.59 11.48
N TRP A 117 -18.72 4.45 11.92
CA TRP A 117 -20.05 4.03 12.35
C TRP A 117 -20.97 3.90 11.15
N ILE A 118 -21.50 2.70 10.93
CA ILE A 118 -22.37 2.38 9.79
C ILE A 118 -23.65 1.68 10.23
N SER A 119 -24.61 1.54 9.32
CA SER A 119 -25.82 0.78 9.61
C SER A 119 -25.50 -0.72 9.78
N PRO A 120 -26.32 -1.48 10.53
CA PRO A 120 -26.17 -2.93 10.61
C PRO A 120 -26.22 -3.63 9.24
N GLU A 121 -27.05 -3.14 8.32
CA GLU A 121 -27.15 -3.66 6.94
C GLU A 121 -25.84 -3.47 6.17
N GLU A 122 -25.26 -2.27 6.22
CA GLU A 122 -23.98 -1.96 5.59
C GLU A 122 -22.86 -2.81 6.19
N MET A 123 -22.89 -3.08 7.50
CA MET A 123 -21.93 -3.97 8.15
C MET A 123 -22.08 -5.41 7.69
N ILE A 124 -23.30 -5.91 7.55
CA ILE A 124 -23.55 -7.26 7.00
C ILE A 124 -23.01 -7.37 5.57
N ILE A 125 -23.22 -6.34 4.73
CA ILE A 125 -22.66 -6.30 3.37
C ILE A 125 -21.13 -6.28 3.41
N ASN A 126 -20.53 -5.44 4.24
CA ASN A 126 -19.08 -5.34 4.42
C ASN A 126 -18.48 -6.70 4.83
N LEU A 127 -19.09 -7.39 5.80
CA LEU A 127 -18.66 -8.71 6.26
C LEU A 127 -18.76 -9.78 5.16
N ASN A 128 -19.86 -9.81 4.41
CA ASN A 128 -20.07 -10.81 3.35
C ASN A 128 -19.19 -10.59 2.10
N THR A 129 -18.80 -9.35 1.83
CA THR A 129 -18.08 -9.00 0.59
C THR A 129 -16.58 -8.87 0.75
N CYS A 130 -16.12 -8.50 1.95
CA CYS A 130 -14.71 -8.13 2.17
C CYS A 130 -13.95 -9.10 3.08
N TYR A 131 -14.60 -10.12 3.64
CA TYR A 131 -13.99 -11.06 4.57
C TYR A 131 -14.17 -12.50 4.09
N VAL A 132 -13.22 -13.36 4.45
CA VAL A 132 -13.32 -14.79 4.20
C VAL A 132 -14.45 -15.36 5.07
N PRO A 133 -15.35 -16.20 4.50
CA PRO A 133 -16.37 -16.88 5.27
C PRO A 133 -15.72 -17.86 6.25
N THR A 134 -15.97 -17.65 7.54
CA THR A 134 -15.49 -18.48 8.64
C THR A 134 -16.59 -18.57 9.70
N ASP A 135 -16.51 -19.54 10.61
CA ASP A 135 -17.44 -19.66 11.74
C ASP A 135 -17.54 -18.35 12.55
N ASN A 136 -16.44 -17.59 12.67
CA ASN A 136 -16.44 -16.31 13.36
C ASN A 136 -17.15 -15.21 12.57
N THR A 137 -16.95 -15.18 11.24
CA THR A 137 -17.65 -14.26 10.33
C THR A 137 -19.17 -14.52 10.39
N ASP A 138 -19.59 -15.78 10.35
CA ASP A 138 -21.01 -16.17 10.37
C ASP A 138 -21.67 -15.86 11.72
N LYS A 139 -20.96 -16.11 12.84
CA LYS A 139 -21.40 -15.72 14.19
C LYS A 139 -21.53 -14.20 14.32
N LEU A 140 -20.63 -13.44 13.71
CA LEU A 140 -20.69 -11.98 13.74
C LEU A 140 -21.86 -11.46 12.91
N ILE A 141 -22.07 -11.99 11.70
CA ILE A 141 -23.21 -11.64 10.84
C ILE A 141 -24.52 -11.92 11.56
N SER A 142 -24.70 -13.11 12.15
CA SER A 142 -25.90 -13.45 12.91
C SER A 142 -26.10 -12.54 14.13
N THR A 143 -25.02 -12.17 14.82
CA THR A 143 -25.07 -11.19 15.92
C THR A 143 -25.53 -9.81 15.46
N VAL A 144 -25.00 -9.29 14.35
CA VAL A 144 -25.38 -7.98 13.79
C VAL A 144 -26.82 -8.00 13.25
N SER A 145 -27.24 -9.09 12.61
CA SER A 145 -28.63 -9.29 12.16
C SER A 145 -29.63 -9.28 13.31
N ASN A 146 -29.27 -9.88 14.45
CA ASN A 146 -30.13 -9.86 15.64
C ASN A 146 -30.25 -8.46 16.25
N LEU A 147 -29.17 -7.65 16.21
CA LEU A 147 -29.20 -6.26 16.65
C LEU A 147 -30.14 -5.42 15.77
N TYR A 148 -30.07 -5.61 14.45
CA TYR A 148 -30.93 -4.92 13.48
C TYR A 148 -32.43 -5.16 13.74
N ASN A 149 -32.81 -6.39 14.09
CA ASN A 149 -34.20 -6.78 14.32
C ASN A 149 -34.77 -6.38 15.72
N SER A 150 -33.98 -5.70 16.55
CA SER A 150 -34.36 -5.40 17.94
C SER A 150 -34.80 -3.95 18.16
N LYS A 151 -35.82 -3.75 19.01
CA LYS A 151 -36.42 -2.42 19.25
C LYS A 151 -35.76 -1.60 20.35
N THR A 152 -34.93 -2.22 21.20
CA THR A 152 -34.29 -1.54 22.34
C THR A 152 -32.86 -2.06 22.53
N VAL A 153 -31.87 -1.20 22.28
CA VAL A 153 -30.45 -1.47 22.59
C VAL A 153 -30.13 -0.82 23.94
N LYS A 154 -30.06 -1.62 25.03
CA LYS A 154 -29.50 -1.14 26.31
C LYS A 154 -28.03 -1.50 26.37
N GLN A 155 -27.18 -0.48 26.23
CA GLN A 155 -25.74 -0.59 26.42
C GLN A 155 -25.43 -0.59 27.93
N VAL A 156 -24.97 -1.72 28.48
CA VAL A 156 -24.43 -1.77 29.84
C VAL A 156 -22.91 -1.88 29.73
N ASP A 157 -22.23 -0.75 29.85
CA ASP A 157 -20.78 -0.66 29.89
C ASP A 157 -20.29 -1.02 31.29
N ASN A 158 -19.56 -2.13 31.43
CA ASN A 158 -18.97 -2.57 32.69
C ASN A 158 -17.44 -2.44 32.71
N GLY A 159 -16.87 -1.65 31.79
CA GLY A 159 -15.43 -1.38 31.74
C GLY A 159 -14.54 -2.54 31.27
N ILE A 160 -15.11 -3.70 30.93
CA ILE A 160 -14.36 -4.88 30.42
C ILE A 160 -14.99 -5.43 29.12
N GLY A 161 -16.30 -5.29 28.92
CA GLY A 161 -16.97 -5.66 27.67
C GLY A 161 -18.33 -5.00 27.52
N VAL A 162 -18.79 -4.81 26.28
CA VAL A 162 -20.11 -4.22 26.02
C VAL A 162 -21.15 -5.34 26.10
N ASN A 163 -21.86 -5.42 27.23
CA ASN A 163 -23.03 -6.29 27.33
C ASN A 163 -24.22 -5.58 26.67
N LEU A 164 -24.60 -6.02 25.47
CA LEU A 164 -25.79 -5.53 24.78
C LEU A 164 -26.96 -6.44 25.14
N VAL A 165 -27.83 -5.98 26.04
CA VAL A 165 -29.08 -6.71 26.31
C VAL A 165 -30.06 -6.36 25.22
N VAL A 166 -30.37 -7.33 24.37
CA VAL A 166 -31.27 -7.17 23.22
C VAL A 166 -32.61 -7.80 23.54
N GLU A 167 -33.66 -6.99 23.72
CA GLU A 167 -35.03 -7.51 23.82
C GLU A 167 -35.58 -7.70 22.39
N SER A 168 -35.79 -8.96 21.99
CA SER A 168 -36.32 -9.35 20.68
C SER A 168 -37.48 -10.33 20.84
N ASP A 169 -38.57 -10.07 20.12
CA ASP A 169 -39.77 -10.91 20.06
C ASP A 169 -39.56 -12.18 19.20
N ALA A 170 -38.41 -12.33 18.53
CA ALA A 170 -38.09 -13.47 17.67
C ALA A 170 -37.55 -14.69 18.43
N PHE A 171 -37.30 -14.55 19.74
CA PHE A 171 -36.98 -15.70 20.60
C PHE A 171 -38.27 -16.31 21.11
N ALA A 172 -38.47 -17.61 20.87
CA ALA A 172 -39.50 -18.40 21.55
C ALA A 172 -39.25 -18.35 23.07
N GLY A 173 -39.80 -17.36 23.77
CA GLY A 173 -39.64 -17.18 25.21
C GLY A 173 -39.42 -15.75 25.74
N GLY A 174 -39.28 -14.73 24.88
CA GLY A 174 -39.14 -13.34 25.33
C GLY A 174 -37.74 -12.99 25.89
N ALA A 175 -37.21 -11.83 25.48
CA ALA A 175 -35.97 -11.22 25.96
C ALA A 175 -34.71 -12.14 26.04
N GLY A 176 -34.06 -12.38 24.89
CA GLY A 176 -32.77 -13.08 24.84
C GLY A 176 -31.56 -12.16 25.10
N LYS A 177 -30.83 -12.35 26.19
CA LYS A 177 -29.59 -11.60 26.46
C LYS A 177 -28.43 -12.14 25.60
N VAL A 178 -28.02 -11.39 24.57
CA VAL A 178 -26.84 -11.73 23.76
C VAL A 178 -25.59 -11.08 24.36
N THR A 179 -24.69 -11.89 24.93
CA THR A 179 -23.38 -11.39 25.36
C THR A 179 -22.45 -11.35 24.16
N ILE A 180 -22.14 -10.16 23.67
CA ILE A 180 -21.22 -9.98 22.54
C ILE A 180 -19.81 -9.88 23.11
N ASN A 181 -18.92 -10.78 22.68
CA ASN A 181 -17.51 -10.62 22.97
C ASN A 181 -17.00 -9.43 22.15
N PRO A 182 -16.49 -8.35 22.77
CA PRO A 182 -16.18 -7.12 22.05
C PRO A 182 -15.05 -7.33 21.04
N ILE A 183 -14.17 -8.31 21.25
CA ILE A 183 -13.07 -8.63 20.35
C ILE A 183 -13.44 -9.86 19.51
N VAL A 184 -13.38 -9.70 18.20
CA VAL A 184 -13.63 -10.75 17.20
C VAL A 184 -12.41 -10.90 16.30
N THR A 185 -12.09 -12.14 15.95
CA THR A 185 -11.03 -12.45 14.98
C THR A 185 -11.69 -12.71 13.63
N LEU A 186 -11.31 -11.95 12.61
CA LEU A 186 -11.81 -12.06 11.24
C LEU A 186 -10.65 -12.04 10.25
N THR A 187 -10.85 -12.61 9.07
CA THR A 187 -9.84 -12.67 8.01
C THR A 187 -10.28 -11.78 6.84
N PRO A 188 -9.85 -10.52 6.78
CA PRO A 188 -10.18 -9.65 5.66
C PRO A 188 -9.44 -10.07 4.39
N VAL A 189 -10.11 -9.95 3.25
CA VAL A 189 -9.48 -10.04 1.93
C VAL A 189 -8.76 -8.73 1.68
N ALA A 190 -7.51 -8.65 2.14
CA ALA A 190 -6.76 -7.41 2.25
C ALA A 190 -5.35 -7.48 1.66
N THR A 191 -4.92 -8.62 1.14
CA THR A 191 -3.61 -8.78 0.49
C THR A 191 -3.73 -9.59 -0.80
N TYR A 192 -2.59 -9.85 -1.44
CA TYR A 192 -2.48 -10.61 -2.68
C TYR A 192 -3.19 -11.97 -2.61
N PRO A 193 -3.90 -12.39 -3.67
CA PRO A 193 -4.59 -13.68 -3.70
C PRO A 193 -3.63 -14.88 -3.62
N GLU A 194 -2.37 -14.71 -4.01
CA GLU A 194 -1.33 -15.74 -3.87
C GLU A 194 -0.88 -15.98 -2.43
N LEU A 195 -1.21 -15.07 -1.51
CA LEU A 195 -0.85 -15.19 -0.10
C LEU A 195 -2.05 -15.66 0.73
N ILE A 196 -1.73 -16.34 1.84
CA ILE A 196 -2.72 -16.64 2.86
C ILE A 196 -3.16 -15.30 3.48
N GLN A 197 -4.47 -15.04 3.46
CA GLN A 197 -5.04 -13.82 4.04
C GLN A 197 -4.78 -13.79 5.55
N VAL A 198 -4.37 -12.63 6.06
CA VAL A 198 -3.90 -12.48 7.46
C VAL A 198 -5.11 -12.31 8.39
N GLU A 199 -5.20 -13.17 9.40
CA GLU A 199 -6.19 -13.02 10.46
C GLU A 199 -5.94 -11.75 11.28
N ARG A 200 -7.01 -11.05 11.62
CA ARG A 200 -6.97 -9.79 12.35
C ARG A 200 -7.97 -9.73 13.48
N LYS A 201 -7.64 -8.96 14.53
CA LYS A 201 -8.51 -8.70 15.67
C LYS A 201 -9.22 -7.37 15.51
N PHE A 202 -10.54 -7.40 15.65
CA PHE A 202 -11.40 -6.23 15.58
C PHE A 202 -12.20 -6.08 16.87
N ASN A 203 -12.45 -4.84 17.27
CA ASN A 203 -13.34 -4.49 18.36
C ASN A 203 -14.69 -4.05 17.79
N LEU A 204 -15.73 -4.86 17.99
CA LEU A 204 -17.10 -4.52 17.62
C LEU A 204 -17.70 -3.57 18.65
N ARG A 205 -18.21 -2.44 18.17
CA ARG A 205 -18.93 -1.45 18.98
C ARG A 205 -20.31 -1.18 18.39
N VAL A 206 -21.26 -0.89 19.27
CA VAL A 206 -22.61 -0.47 18.94
C VAL A 206 -22.88 0.83 19.69
N ASP A 207 -23.42 1.84 19.00
CA ASP A 207 -23.77 3.11 19.62
C ASP A 207 -25.22 3.14 20.11
N GLN A 208 -25.58 4.21 20.81
CA GLN A 208 -26.93 4.46 21.32
C GLN A 208 -28.00 4.59 20.20
N HIS A 209 -27.58 4.81 18.96
CA HIS A 209 -28.47 4.92 17.79
C HIS A 209 -28.58 3.59 17.02
N GLY A 210 -28.00 2.51 17.54
CA GLY A 210 -28.02 1.18 16.91
C GLY A 210 -27.06 1.04 15.72
N ARG A 211 -26.15 2.00 15.50
CA ARG A 211 -25.10 1.88 14.49
C ARG A 211 -23.98 1.00 15.02
N VAL A 212 -23.29 0.34 14.10
CA VAL A 212 -22.23 -0.61 14.41
C VAL A 212 -20.90 -0.14 13.81
N ALA A 213 -19.80 -0.46 14.47
CA ALA A 213 -18.45 -0.14 14.00
C ALA A 213 -17.47 -1.27 14.33
N LEU A 214 -16.57 -1.56 13.40
CA LEU A 214 -15.42 -2.45 13.61
C LEU A 214 -14.15 -1.62 13.73
N PHE A 215 -13.58 -1.56 14.93
CA PHE A 215 -12.32 -0.88 15.18
C PHE A 215 -11.15 -1.87 15.13
N VAL A 216 -10.06 -1.48 14.48
CA VAL A 216 -8.85 -2.30 14.42
C VAL A 216 -8.20 -2.39 15.79
N ALA A 217 -8.05 -3.61 16.33
CA ALA A 217 -7.41 -3.85 17.63
C ALA A 217 -5.91 -4.21 17.53
N ASP A 218 -5.39 -4.42 16.31
CA ASP A 218 -4.04 -4.94 16.04
C ASP A 218 -3.24 -4.06 15.06
N ARG A 219 -3.20 -2.74 15.30
CA ARG A 219 -2.47 -1.80 14.43
C ARG A 219 -0.99 -2.20 14.29
N GLY A 220 -0.48 -2.24 13.06
CA GLY A 220 0.91 -2.57 12.75
C GLY A 220 1.23 -4.07 12.67
N TYR A 221 0.35 -4.95 13.15
CA TYR A 221 0.53 -6.40 13.04
C TYR A 221 0.33 -6.87 11.60
N PHE A 222 -0.73 -6.36 10.96
CA PHE A 222 -1.09 -6.72 9.59
C PHE A 222 0.04 -6.42 8.61
N GLU A 223 0.60 -5.21 8.64
CA GLU A 223 1.64 -4.77 7.72
C GLU A 223 2.90 -5.64 7.83
N LYS A 224 3.30 -5.99 9.06
CA LYS A 224 4.46 -6.85 9.32
C LYS A 224 4.27 -8.29 8.87
N GLU A 225 3.10 -8.88 9.15
CA GLU A 225 2.83 -10.25 8.71
C GLU A 225 2.69 -10.34 7.19
N VAL A 226 2.07 -9.35 6.55
CA VAL A 226 2.03 -9.27 5.08
C VAL A 226 3.44 -9.19 4.49
N GLN A 227 4.31 -8.30 4.99
CA GLN A 227 5.70 -8.20 4.53
C GLN A 227 6.45 -9.53 4.69
N LYS A 228 6.25 -10.23 5.80
CA LYS A 228 6.84 -11.54 6.04
C LYS A 228 6.34 -12.59 5.03
N LEU A 229 5.05 -12.61 4.72
CA LEU A 229 4.48 -13.51 3.70
C LEU A 229 4.99 -13.18 2.29
N ILE A 230 5.07 -11.90 1.92
CA ILE A 230 5.67 -11.44 0.65
C ILE A 230 7.13 -11.90 0.57
N LYS A 231 7.91 -11.72 1.64
CA LYS A 231 9.31 -12.17 1.69
C LYS A 231 9.43 -13.67 1.47
N GLN A 232 8.59 -14.46 2.12
CA GLN A 232 8.58 -15.91 1.96
C GLN A 232 8.24 -16.30 0.51
N TYR A 233 7.20 -15.67 -0.06
CA TYR A 233 6.79 -15.91 -1.44
C TYR A 233 7.93 -15.61 -2.44
N LEU A 234 8.51 -14.41 -2.36
CA LEU A 234 9.59 -14.02 -3.28
C LEU A 234 10.87 -14.84 -3.09
N THR A 235 11.16 -15.28 -1.85
CA THR A 235 12.31 -16.16 -1.60
C THR A 235 12.12 -17.53 -2.28
N ALA A 236 10.88 -18.03 -2.32
CA ALA A 236 10.55 -19.28 -2.98
C ALA A 236 10.56 -19.15 -4.51
N GLU A 237 10.09 -18.02 -5.05
CA GLU A 237 9.92 -17.80 -6.49
C GLU A 237 11.17 -17.26 -7.22
N LEU A 238 12.09 -16.60 -6.51
CA LEU A 238 13.32 -15.99 -7.06
C LEU A 238 14.61 -16.56 -6.44
N PRO A 239 14.78 -17.90 -6.28
CA PRO A 239 15.92 -18.45 -5.55
C PRO A 239 17.25 -18.21 -6.29
N LYS A 240 17.25 -18.25 -7.63
CA LYS A 240 18.48 -18.13 -8.43
C LYS A 240 18.99 -16.70 -8.41
N GLU A 241 18.09 -15.74 -8.56
CA GLU A 241 18.33 -14.31 -8.61
C GLU A 241 18.83 -13.80 -7.26
N LEU A 242 18.34 -14.36 -6.15
CA LEU A 242 18.82 -14.05 -4.80
C LEU A 242 20.21 -14.63 -4.54
N ILE A 243 20.48 -15.86 -4.97
CA ILE A 243 21.81 -16.50 -4.84
C ILE A 243 22.84 -15.78 -5.70
N GLY A 244 22.46 -15.41 -6.93
CA GLY A 244 23.28 -14.65 -7.88
C GLY A 244 23.54 -13.21 -7.44
N LYS A 245 22.78 -12.71 -6.46
CA LYS A 245 22.75 -11.30 -6.03
C LYS A 245 22.28 -10.35 -7.14
N ASP A 246 21.46 -10.85 -8.06
CA ASP A 246 20.77 -10.03 -9.06
C ASP A 246 19.59 -9.28 -8.43
N VAL A 247 19.05 -9.83 -7.33
CA VAL A 247 17.95 -9.26 -6.55
C VAL A 247 18.33 -9.17 -5.08
N VAL A 248 17.92 -8.08 -4.41
CA VAL A 248 18.04 -7.87 -2.98
C VAL A 248 16.67 -7.55 -2.39
N LEU A 249 16.27 -8.28 -1.34
CA LEU A 249 15.04 -8.02 -0.60
C LEU A 249 15.34 -7.08 0.58
N ALA A 250 14.81 -5.86 0.53
CA ALA A 250 14.93 -4.81 1.53
C ALA A 250 13.58 -4.57 2.23
N PHE A 251 13.14 -5.57 3.02
CA PHE A 251 11.96 -5.52 3.88
C PHE A 251 12.33 -5.15 5.32
#